data_AF-A0A2E5Z2B9-F1
#
_entry.id   AF-A0A2E5Z2B9-F1
#
_cell.length_a   1.000
_cell.length_b   1.000
_cell.length_c   1.000
_cell.angle_alpha   90.00
_cell.angle_beta   90.00
_cell.angle_gamma   90.00
#
_symmetry.space_group_name_H-M   'P 1'
#
loop_
_entity.id
_entity.type
_entity.pdbx_description
1 polymer ?
#
loop_
_entity_poly.entity_id
_entity_poly.type
_entity_poly.pdbx_seq_one_letter_code
_entity_poly.pdbx_strand_id
1 'polypeptide(L)'
;MKYSTLSYNFFTLIKLPAAWISGVRVSKVTDEFCEVKVKYRWINQNPFKSMYWAVQAMAAELTTGIFLIERIRSNKTPISMLVLNNKANFKKKARGVITFRCDEGLKAKNAIDKAIETRQPSTISMKSVGCDYSGDIVSEFIFEWTIKAK
;
A
#
# COMPACT_ATOMS: atom_id res chain seq x y z
N MET A 1 14.29 -13.42 3.11
CA MET A 1 13.85 -13.88 1.77
C MET A 1 12.70 -12.98 1.36
N LYS A 2 12.84 -12.20 0.27
CA LYS A 2 11.75 -11.34 -0.22
C LYS A 2 10.60 -12.21 -0.71
N TYR A 3 9.36 -11.82 -0.41
CA TYR A 3 8.20 -12.55 -0.87
C TYR A 3 8.09 -12.43 -2.39
N SER A 4 7.70 -13.52 -3.05
CA SER A 4 7.23 -13.42 -4.43
C SER A 4 5.89 -12.68 -4.46
N THR A 5 5.55 -12.07 -5.59
CA THR A 5 4.23 -11.44 -5.79
C THR A 5 3.09 -12.41 -5.45
N LEU A 6 3.22 -13.69 -5.80
CA LEU A 6 2.25 -14.74 -5.43
C LEU A 6 2.03 -14.83 -3.93
N SER A 7 3.11 -14.84 -3.16
CA SER A 7 3.02 -14.96 -1.70
C SER A 7 2.44 -13.72 -1.01
N TYR A 8 2.69 -12.50 -1.52
CA TYR A 8 1.95 -11.33 -1.03
C TYR A 8 0.47 -11.42 -1.35
N ASN A 9 0.11 -11.83 -2.56
CA ASN A 9 -1.30 -11.96 -2.94
C ASN A 9 -2.02 -13.05 -2.11
N PHE A 10 -1.32 -14.13 -1.75
CA PHE A 10 -1.83 -15.14 -0.83
C PHE A 10 -2.00 -14.58 0.60
N PHE A 11 -1.03 -13.78 1.07
CA PHE A 11 -1.17 -13.06 2.32
C PHE A 11 -2.38 -12.11 2.29
N THR A 12 -2.57 -11.33 1.23
CA THR A 12 -3.73 -10.44 1.07
C THR A 12 -5.03 -11.25 1.06
N LEU A 13 -5.09 -12.41 0.40
CA LEU A 13 -6.26 -13.28 0.44
C LEU A 13 -6.62 -13.71 1.88
N ILE A 14 -5.63 -14.10 2.67
CA ILE A 14 -5.86 -14.63 4.03
C ILE A 14 -6.08 -13.53 5.07
N LYS A 15 -5.33 -12.43 4.99
CA LYS A 15 -5.28 -11.39 6.03
C LYS A 15 -6.09 -10.14 5.68
N LEU A 16 -6.34 -9.90 4.39
CA LEU A 16 -7.07 -8.74 3.87
C LEU A 16 -8.11 -9.17 2.80
N PRO A 17 -9.03 -10.10 3.11
CA PRO A 17 -9.93 -10.67 2.11
C PRO A 17 -10.79 -9.64 1.40
N ALA A 18 -11.20 -8.55 2.06
CA ALA A 18 -11.96 -7.47 1.44
C ALA A 18 -11.19 -6.78 0.29
N ALA A 19 -9.89 -6.51 0.49
CA ALA A 19 -9.02 -5.96 -0.55
C ALA A 19 -8.85 -6.98 -1.69
N TRP A 20 -8.62 -8.25 -1.36
CA TRP A 20 -8.44 -9.29 -2.38
C TRP A 20 -9.70 -9.51 -3.23
N ILE A 21 -10.88 -9.57 -2.61
CA ILE A 21 -12.18 -9.73 -3.30
C ILE A 21 -12.45 -8.52 -4.20
N SER A 22 -12.10 -7.31 -3.74
CA SER A 22 -12.21 -6.07 -4.52
C SER A 22 -11.22 -5.98 -5.69
N GLY A 23 -10.32 -6.95 -5.84
CA GLY A 23 -9.39 -7.05 -6.97
C GLY A 23 -8.02 -6.41 -6.75
N VAL A 24 -7.66 -6.08 -5.51
CA VAL A 24 -6.33 -5.53 -5.16
C VAL A 24 -5.27 -6.61 -5.30
N ARG A 25 -4.27 -6.41 -6.18
CA ARG A 25 -3.20 -7.39 -6.43
C ARG A 25 -1.83 -6.74 -6.40
N VAL A 26 -0.93 -7.28 -5.58
CA VAL A 26 0.48 -6.88 -5.57
C VAL A 26 1.12 -7.36 -6.87
N SER A 27 1.74 -6.44 -7.60
CA SER A 27 2.28 -6.70 -8.94
C SER A 27 3.81 -6.65 -9.01
N LYS A 28 4.46 -5.82 -8.18
CA LYS A 28 5.91 -5.76 -8.06
C LYS A 28 6.30 -5.22 -6.69
N VAL A 29 7.35 -5.78 -6.10
CA VAL A 29 7.95 -5.28 -4.86
C VAL A 29 9.47 -5.34 -5.00
N THR A 30 10.14 -4.27 -4.62
CA THR A 30 11.59 -4.11 -4.55
C THR A 30 11.95 -3.39 -3.25
N ASP A 31 13.23 -3.17 -2.96
CA ASP A 31 13.62 -2.36 -1.79
C ASP A 31 13.27 -0.88 -1.96
N GLU A 32 13.08 -0.43 -3.20
CA GLU A 32 12.86 0.97 -3.54
C GLU A 32 11.37 1.29 -3.68
N PHE A 33 10.61 0.38 -4.28
CA PHE A 33 9.21 0.62 -4.61
C PHE A 33 8.32 -0.61 -4.51
N CYS A 34 7.03 -0.36 -4.35
CA CYS A 34 5.96 -1.35 -4.41
C CYS A 34 4.86 -0.90 -5.38
N GLU A 35 4.38 -1.82 -6.20
CA GLU A 35 3.28 -1.62 -7.14
C GLU A 35 2.11 -2.57 -6.88
N VAL A 36 0.91 -2.01 -6.81
CA VAL A 36 -0.35 -2.73 -6.64
C VAL A 36 -1.30 -2.35 -7.78
N LYS A 37 -1.92 -3.34 -8.41
CA LYS A 37 -2.87 -3.15 -9.51
C LYS A 37 -4.28 -3.48 -9.08
N VAL A 38 -5.24 -2.72 -9.58
CA VAL A 38 -6.67 -3.01 -9.44
C VAL A 38 -7.34 -2.85 -10.81
N LYS A 39 -8.05 -3.90 -11.24
CA LYS A 39 -8.90 -3.83 -12.45
C LYS A 39 -10.30 -3.41 -12.05
N TYR A 40 -10.84 -2.38 -12.69
CA TYR A 40 -12.23 -1.96 -12.57
C TYR A 40 -13.20 -3.06 -13.01
N ARG A 41 -14.14 -3.43 -12.13
CA ARG A 41 -15.13 -4.51 -12.27
C ARG A 41 -16.39 -4.18 -11.48
N TRP A 42 -17.46 -4.94 -11.69
CA TRP A 42 -18.75 -4.74 -11.00
C TRP A 42 -18.63 -4.70 -9.46
N ILE A 43 -17.77 -5.53 -8.87
CA ILE A 43 -17.58 -5.65 -7.41
C ILE A 43 -16.92 -4.40 -6.79
N ASN A 44 -16.17 -3.62 -7.56
CA ASN A 44 -15.39 -2.49 -7.06
C ASN A 44 -15.80 -1.14 -7.67
N GLN A 45 -16.98 -1.08 -8.31
CA GLN A 45 -17.50 0.14 -8.91
C GLN A 45 -18.23 1.03 -7.89
N ASN A 46 -18.32 2.31 -8.22
CA ASN A 46 -19.26 3.25 -7.63
C ASN A 46 -20.44 3.52 -8.59
N PRO A 47 -21.51 4.21 -8.14
CA PRO A 47 -22.66 4.56 -8.99
C PRO A 47 -22.34 5.42 -10.22
N PHE A 48 -21.12 5.97 -10.31
CA PHE A 48 -20.67 6.88 -11.37
C PHE A 48 -19.80 6.19 -12.43
N LYS A 49 -19.86 4.85 -12.52
CA LYS A 49 -19.13 4.02 -13.51
C LYS A 49 -17.62 4.22 -13.45
N SER A 50 -17.08 4.14 -12.23
CA SER A 50 -15.64 4.20 -11.93
C SER A 50 -15.33 3.42 -10.65
N MET A 51 -14.05 3.14 -10.40
CA MET A 51 -13.63 2.41 -9.20
C MET A 51 -13.95 3.21 -7.94
N TYR A 52 -14.57 2.55 -6.97
CA TYR A 52 -14.91 3.12 -5.68
C TYR A 52 -13.63 3.60 -4.96
N TRP A 53 -13.70 4.79 -4.36
CA TRP A 53 -12.53 5.47 -3.79
C TRP A 53 -11.88 4.64 -2.68
N ALA A 54 -12.65 3.87 -1.91
CA ALA A 54 -12.11 3.04 -0.85
C ALA A 54 -11.28 1.87 -1.41
N VAL A 55 -11.61 1.34 -2.59
CA VAL A 55 -10.81 0.30 -3.25
C VAL A 55 -9.48 0.89 -3.75
N GLN A 56 -9.50 2.13 -4.24
CA GLN A 56 -8.28 2.87 -4.55
C GLN A 56 -7.42 3.07 -3.30
N ALA A 57 -8.05 3.45 -2.17
CA ALA A 57 -7.36 3.62 -0.89
C ALA A 57 -6.74 2.31 -0.38
N MET A 58 -7.45 1.17 -0.46
CA MET A 58 -6.90 -0.16 -0.10
C MET A 58 -5.65 -0.50 -0.91
N ALA A 59 -5.69 -0.25 -2.22
CA ALA A 59 -4.55 -0.52 -3.09
C ALA A 59 -3.37 0.41 -2.80
N ALA A 60 -3.64 1.70 -2.64
CA ALA A 60 -2.64 2.71 -2.31
C ALA A 60 -1.99 2.45 -0.95
N GLU A 61 -2.79 2.15 0.08
CA GLU A 61 -2.34 1.83 1.43
C GLU A 61 -1.40 0.62 1.42
N LEU A 62 -1.78 -0.45 0.71
CA LEU A 62 -0.98 -1.67 0.59
C LEU A 62 0.41 -1.41 -0.04
N THR A 63 0.53 -0.48 -0.99
CA THR A 63 1.87 -0.12 -1.55
C THR A 63 2.79 0.50 -0.50
N THR A 64 2.25 1.19 0.50
CA THR A 64 3.03 1.80 1.58
C THR A 64 3.25 0.83 2.73
N GLY A 65 2.25 0.01 3.07
CA GLY A 65 2.30 -0.94 4.19
C GLY A 65 3.18 -2.17 3.95
N ILE A 66 3.43 -2.55 2.69
CA ILE A 66 4.24 -3.75 2.37
C ILE A 66 5.66 -3.67 2.94
N PHE A 67 6.31 -2.51 2.89
CA PHE A 67 7.66 -2.35 3.44
C PHE A 67 7.72 -2.66 4.94
N LEU A 68 6.67 -2.29 5.67
CA LEU A 68 6.54 -2.56 7.10
C LEU A 68 6.31 -4.05 7.37
N ILE A 69 5.43 -4.69 6.57
CA ILE A 69 5.16 -6.13 6.65
C ILE A 69 6.42 -6.95 6.38
N GLU A 70 7.23 -6.56 5.40
CA GLU A 70 8.49 -7.23 5.11
C GLU A 70 9.45 -7.15 6.30
N ARG A 71 9.57 -5.97 6.91
CA ARG A 71 10.50 -5.75 8.02
C ARG A 71 10.09 -6.50 9.29
N ILE A 72 8.79 -6.55 9.61
CA ILE A 72 8.23 -7.35 10.72
C ILE A 72 8.62 -8.83 10.57
N ARG A 73 8.63 -9.35 9.34
CA ARG A 73 8.94 -10.77 9.09
C ARG A 73 10.42 -11.06 8.97
N SER A 74 11.23 -10.10 8.53
CA SER A 74 12.69 -10.27 8.45
C SER A 74 13.40 -10.16 9.79
N ASN A 75 12.80 -9.46 10.76
CA ASN A 75 13.39 -9.21 12.07
C ASN A 75 12.80 -10.10 13.15
N LYS A 76 13.59 -10.35 14.20
CA LYS A 76 13.12 -11.06 15.41
C LYS A 76 12.31 -10.16 16.34
N THR A 77 12.48 -8.85 16.23
CA THR A 77 11.78 -7.85 17.06
C THR A 77 10.38 -7.62 16.52
N PRO A 78 9.31 -7.88 17.30
CA PRO A 78 7.96 -7.55 16.86
C PRO A 78 7.80 -6.04 16.71
N ILE A 79 7.18 -5.60 15.62
CA ILE A 79 6.89 -4.18 15.38
C ILE A 79 5.37 -4.01 15.30
N SER A 80 4.86 -3.03 16.03
CA SER A 80 3.48 -2.56 15.90
C SER A 80 3.44 -1.43 14.86
N MET A 81 2.47 -1.48 13.95
CA MET A 81 2.22 -0.44 12.96
C MET A 81 0.74 -0.08 12.93
N LEU A 82 0.43 1.20 12.73
CA LEU A 82 -0.95 1.71 12.63
C LEU A 82 -1.02 2.91 11.68
N VAL A 83 -2.00 2.90 10.78
CA VAL A 83 -2.36 4.10 10.00
C VAL A 83 -3.00 5.11 10.93
N LEU A 84 -2.35 6.28 11.07
CA LEU A 84 -2.84 7.39 11.87
C LEU A 84 -3.73 8.32 11.05
N ASN A 85 -3.28 8.70 9.86
CA ASN A 85 -3.98 9.63 8.97
C ASN A 85 -3.89 9.17 7.51
N ASN A 86 -4.86 9.61 6.71
CA ASN A 86 -4.88 9.45 5.27
C ASN A 86 -5.34 10.75 4.62
N LYS A 87 -4.59 11.24 3.62
CA LYS A 87 -5.00 12.33 2.74
C LYS A 87 -5.05 11.81 1.31
N ALA A 88 -6.17 12.04 0.62
CA ALA A 88 -6.37 11.63 -0.76
C ALA A 88 -6.73 12.82 -1.67
N ASN A 89 -6.23 12.81 -2.90
CA ASN A 89 -6.61 13.74 -3.96
C ASN A 89 -7.02 12.94 -5.21
N PHE A 90 -8.20 13.22 -5.77
CA PHE A 90 -8.76 12.52 -6.93
C PHE A 90 -8.81 13.46 -8.13
N LYS A 91 -7.99 13.20 -9.14
CA LYS A 91 -7.85 14.04 -10.33
C LYS A 91 -8.73 13.58 -11.48
N LYS A 92 -8.95 12.28 -11.61
CA LYS A 92 -9.69 11.66 -12.72
C LYS A 92 -10.52 10.48 -12.22
N LYS A 93 -11.56 10.11 -12.97
CA LYS A 93 -12.31 8.87 -12.72
C LYS A 93 -11.41 7.66 -12.97
N ALA A 94 -11.27 6.81 -11.97
CA ALA A 94 -10.56 5.54 -12.05
C ALA A 94 -11.33 4.54 -12.94
N ARG A 95 -10.85 4.29 -14.16
CA ARG A 95 -11.43 3.32 -15.10
C ARG A 95 -10.34 2.40 -15.65
N GLY A 96 -10.73 1.20 -16.05
CA GLY A 96 -9.78 0.20 -16.54
C GLY A 96 -8.90 -0.35 -15.43
N VAL A 97 -7.60 -0.53 -15.71
CA VAL A 97 -6.63 -0.96 -14.70
C VAL A 97 -5.92 0.26 -14.14
N ILE A 98 -5.93 0.38 -12.82
CA ILE A 98 -5.18 1.41 -12.11
C ILE A 98 -3.98 0.76 -11.43
N THR A 99 -2.80 1.33 -11.63
CA THR A 99 -1.56 0.92 -10.95
C THR A 99 -1.22 1.96 -9.89
N PHE A 100 -1.24 1.53 -8.64
CA PHE A 100 -0.77 2.30 -7.50
C PHE A 100 0.69 1.98 -7.24
N ARG A 101 1.50 3.01 -7.00
CA ARG A 101 2.93 2.88 -6.76
C ARG A 101 3.39 3.78 -5.63
N CYS A 102 4.18 3.21 -4.72
CA CYS A 102 4.94 3.94 -3.71
C CYS A 102 6.44 3.71 -3.98
N ASP A 103 7.20 4.79 -4.10
CA ASP A 103 8.65 4.80 -4.37
C ASP A 103 9.49 5.15 -3.14
N GLU A 104 8.88 5.09 -1.95
CA GLU A 104 9.49 5.54 -0.71
C GLU A 104 10.01 4.37 0.16
N GLY A 105 10.46 3.28 -0.46
CA GLY A 105 10.95 2.09 0.25
C GLY A 105 12.14 2.38 1.17
N LEU A 106 13.10 3.20 0.73
CA LEU A 106 14.23 3.63 1.56
C LEU A 106 13.79 4.46 2.78
N LYS A 107 12.79 5.33 2.60
CA LYS A 107 12.22 6.15 3.67
C LYS A 107 11.55 5.26 4.72
N ALA A 108 10.79 4.26 4.29
CA ALA A 108 10.18 3.27 5.16
C ALA A 108 11.25 2.51 5.96
N LYS A 109 12.27 1.99 5.29
CA LYS A 109 13.37 1.25 5.93
C LYS A 109 14.06 2.08 7.01
N ASN A 110 14.46 3.31 6.70
CA ASN A 110 15.16 4.18 7.65
C ASN A 110 14.32 4.47 8.90
N ALA A 111 13.02 4.67 8.74
CA ALA A 111 12.14 4.94 9.87
C ALA A 111 11.91 3.71 10.75
N ILE A 112 11.82 2.52 10.15
CA ILE A 112 11.70 1.29 10.92
C ILE A 112 13.00 1.02 11.68
N ASP A 113 14.15 1.19 11.03
CA ASP A 113 15.46 0.98 11.66
C ASP A 113 15.65 1.93 12.84
N LYS A 114 15.29 3.20 12.68
CA LYS A 114 15.27 4.17 13.78
C LYS A 114 14.33 3.77 14.91
N ALA A 115 13.12 3.27 14.61
CA ALA A 115 12.18 2.83 15.63
C ALA A 115 12.67 1.59 16.41
N ILE A 116 13.42 0.70 15.76
CA ILE A 116 14.06 -0.46 16.40
C ILE A 116 15.21 -0.01 17.29
N GLU A 117 16.10 0.85 16.78
CA GLU A 117 17.30 1.32 17.49
C GLU A 117 16.93 2.12 18.74
N THR A 118 15.99 3.06 18.60
CA THR A 118 15.62 3.97 19.70
C THR A 118 14.60 3.39 20.67
N ARG A 119 13.88 2.31 20.29
CA ARG A 119 12.70 1.79 20.99
C ARG A 119 11.60 2.84 21.26
N GLN A 120 11.63 3.96 20.55
CA GLN A 120 10.61 5.01 20.63
C GLN A 120 9.64 4.91 19.45
N PRO A 121 8.36 5.31 19.63
CA PRO A 121 7.44 5.44 18.51
C PRO A 121 7.98 6.42 17.47
N SER A 122 7.87 6.04 16.19
CA SER A 122 8.19 6.90 15.05
C SER A 122 6.98 7.05 14.15
N THR A 123 6.80 8.24 13.57
CA THR A 123 5.75 8.51 12.58
C THR A 123 6.37 8.80 11.23
N ILE A 124 5.83 8.20 10.18
CA ILE A 124 6.21 8.49 8.79
C ILE A 124 5.01 8.70 7.90
N SER A 125 5.10 9.67 7.00
CA SER A 125 4.13 9.86 5.93
C SER A 125 4.67 9.26 4.64
N MET A 126 3.89 8.40 3.97
CA MET A 126 4.26 7.77 2.70
C MET A 126 3.25 8.05 1.61
N LYS A 127 3.72 8.31 0.39
CA LYS A 127 2.91 8.67 -0.77
C LYS A 127 2.75 7.48 -1.72
N SER A 128 1.51 7.27 -2.16
CA SER A 128 1.18 6.37 -3.26
C SER A 128 0.47 7.13 -4.39
N VAL A 129 0.90 6.92 -5.63
CA VAL A 129 0.30 7.53 -6.83
C VAL A 129 -0.39 6.45 -7.64
N GLY A 130 -1.66 6.67 -7.98
CA GLY A 130 -2.46 5.81 -8.86
C GLY A 130 -2.52 6.37 -10.27
N CYS A 131 -2.05 5.61 -11.26
CA CYS A 131 -2.11 5.97 -12.67
C CYS A 131 -2.96 4.97 -13.48
N ASP A 132 -3.60 5.45 -14.54
CA ASP A 132 -4.27 4.59 -15.53
C ASP A 132 -3.28 4.05 -16.58
N TYR A 133 -3.80 3.35 -17.60
CA TYR A 133 -2.98 2.73 -18.64
C TYR A 133 -2.24 3.75 -19.53
N SER A 134 -2.73 4.99 -19.61
CA SER A 134 -2.10 6.07 -20.36
C SER A 134 -1.00 6.77 -19.55
N GLY A 135 -0.85 6.42 -18.27
CA GLY A 135 0.07 7.08 -17.35
C GLY A 135 -0.52 8.32 -16.67
N ASP A 136 -1.80 8.65 -16.92
CA ASP A 136 -2.44 9.79 -16.29
C ASP A 136 -2.66 9.52 -14.79
N ILE A 137 -2.31 10.51 -13.95
CA ILE A 137 -2.57 10.45 -12.52
C ILE A 137 -4.08 10.49 -12.28
N VAL A 138 -4.60 9.41 -11.71
CA VAL A 138 -6.01 9.25 -11.32
C VAL A 138 -6.23 9.75 -9.90
N SER A 139 -5.35 9.35 -8.99
CA SER A 139 -5.43 9.73 -7.58
C SER A 139 -4.06 9.66 -6.89
N GLU A 140 -3.92 10.44 -5.83
CA GLU A 140 -2.73 10.47 -4.98
C GLU A 140 -3.16 10.30 -3.53
N PHE A 141 -2.44 9.46 -2.79
CA PHE A 141 -2.69 9.19 -1.38
C PHE A 141 -1.43 9.43 -0.57
N ILE A 142 -1.59 9.93 0.64
CA ILE A 142 -0.55 10.04 1.65
C ILE A 142 -1.06 9.36 2.92
N PHE A 143 -0.36 8.33 3.37
CA PHE A 143 -0.66 7.60 4.59
C PHE A 143 0.37 7.93 5.66
N GLU A 144 -0.10 8.29 6.84
CA GLU A 144 0.75 8.46 8.01
C GLU A 144 0.72 7.19 8.84
N TRP A 145 1.89 6.62 9.08
CA TRP A 145 2.09 5.39 9.83
C TRP A 145 2.80 5.69 11.13
N THR A 146 2.29 5.17 12.23
CA THR A 146 3.05 5.04 13.47
C THR A 146 3.72 3.67 13.51
N ILE A 147 4.95 3.64 13.99
CA ILE A 147 5.81 2.46 14.07
C ILE A 147 6.39 2.39 15.47
N LYS A 148 6.23 1.25 16.14
CA LYS A 148 6.79 1.03 17.48
C LYS A 148 7.37 -0.38 17.59
N ALA A 149 8.66 -0.48 17.88
CA ALA A 149 9.27 -1.76 18.27
C ALA A 149 8.74 -2.20 19.64
N LYS A 150 8.39 -3.48 19.78
CA LYS A 150 7.96 -4.10 21.04
C LYS A 150 9.14 -4.71 21.78
#